data_AF-A0A166LZ18-F1
#
_entry.id   AF-A0A166LZ18-F1
#
_cell.length_a   1.000
_cell.length_b   1.000
_cell.length_c   1.000
_cell.angle_alpha   90.00
_cell.angle_beta   90.00
_cell.angle_gamma   90.00
#
_symmetry.space_group_name_H-M   'P 1'
#
loop_
_entity.id
_entity.type
_entity.pdbx_description
1 polymer ?
#
loop_
_entity_poly.entity_id
_entity_poly.type
_entity_poly.pdbx_seq_one_letter_code
_entity_poly.pdbx_strand_id
1 'polypeptide(L)' 'MMIVDLIDEVDFKERLIALGAPVKQEQSLAEVQSSVLSWLQLYPEQVSFVKDLCVEMQKDNTTILPEVSKVMAAFV' A
#
# COMPACT_ATOMS: atom_id res chain seq x y z
N MET A 1 14.91 -0.39 -22.05
CA MET A 1 13.59 -1.04 -21.96
C MET A 1 12.85 -0.31 -20.87
N MET A 2 11.83 0.51 -21.16
CA MET A 2 11.04 1.10 -20.08
C MET A 2 10.21 -0.04 -19.47
N ILE A 3 10.69 -0.62 -18.38
CA ILE A 3 9.86 -1.44 -17.52
C ILE A 3 8.97 -0.43 -16.82
N VAL A 4 7.73 -0.31 -17.28
CA VAL A 4 6.72 0.43 -16.55
C VAL A 4 6.46 -0.39 -15.29
N ASP A 5 6.80 0.17 -14.13
CA ASP A 5 6.60 -0.50 -12.84
C ASP A 5 5.07 -0.55 -12.63
N LEU A 6 4.47 -1.75 -12.75
CA LEU A 6 3.06 -1.94 -12.49
C LEU A 6 2.91 -2.28 -11.02
N ILE A 7 2.19 -1.44 -10.27
CA ILE A 7 1.83 -1.75 -8.89
C ILE A 7 0.48 -2.43 -8.91
N ASP A 8 0.52 -3.74 -8.71
CA ASP A 8 -0.65 -4.55 -8.47
C ASP A 8 -0.90 -4.79 -6.97
N GLU A 9 -1.89 -5.63 -6.66
CA GLU A 9 -2.22 -5.99 -5.28
C GLU A 9 -1.06 -6.67 -4.56
N VAL A 10 -0.29 -7.53 -5.25
CA VAL A 10 0.84 -8.26 -4.69
C VAL A 10 1.96 -7.29 -4.33
N ASP A 11 2.36 -6.42 -5.27
CA ASP A 11 3.37 -5.38 -5.04
C ASP A 11 3.00 -4.49 -3.85
N PHE A 12 1.73 -4.06 -3.79
CA PHE A 12 1.24 -3.24 -2.68
C PHE A 12 1.37 -3.94 -1.34
N LYS A 13 0.93 -5.21 -1.27
CA LYS A 13 1.03 -6.03 -0.05
C LYS A 13 2.49 -6.27 0.34
N GLU A 14 3.37 -6.58 -0.60
CA GLU A 14 4.79 -6.81 -0.32
C GLU A 14 5.45 -5.59 0.29
N ARG A 15 5.17 -4.38 -0.24
CA ARG A 15 5.71 -3.15 0.34
C ARG A 15 5.15 -2.86 1.74
N LEU A 16 3.88 -3.14 1.98
CA LEU A 16 3.29 -3.03 3.32
C LEU A 16 3.92 -4.02 4.31
N ILE A 17 4.16 -5.27 3.90
CA ILE A 17 4.86 -6.28 4.73
C ILE A 17 6.29 -5.82 5.02
N ALA A 18 6.99 -5.25 4.02
CA ALA A 18 8.32 -4.69 4.20
C ALA A 18 8.38 -3.52 5.19
N LEU A 19 7.30 -2.72 5.28
CA LEU A 19 7.13 -1.70 6.32
C LEU A 19 6.79 -2.28 7.71
N GLY A 20 6.49 -3.59 7.80
CA GLY A 20 6.09 -4.25 9.04
C GLY A 20 4.58 -4.24 9.31
N ALA A 21 3.76 -3.90 8.31
CA ALA A 21 2.31 -3.97 8.46
C ALA A 21 1.85 -5.43 8.65
N PRO A 22 0.84 -5.69 9.50
CA PRO A 22 0.34 -7.03 9.80
C PRO A 22 -0.62 -7.54 8.70
N VAL A 23 -0.16 -7.52 7.45
CA VAL A 23 -0.93 -7.93 6.27
C VAL A 23 -0.37 -9.24 5.71
N LYS A 24 -1.20 -9.98 4.98
CA LYS A 24 -0.80 -11.24 4.34
C LYS A 24 -1.11 -11.21 2.86
N GLN A 25 -0.34 -11.96 2.07
CA GLN A 25 -0.58 -12.05 0.62
C GLN A 25 -1.95 -12.67 0.28
N GLU A 26 -2.44 -13.57 1.13
CA GLU A 26 -3.72 -14.27 0.96
C GLU A 26 -4.95 -13.40 1.27
N GLN A 27 -4.77 -12.25 1.94
CA GLN A 27 -5.88 -11.35 2.30
C GLN A 27 -6.37 -10.57 1.07
N SER A 28 -7.66 -10.27 1.01
CA SER A 28 -8.17 -9.37 -0.05
C SER A 28 -7.72 -7.93 0.19
N LEU A 29 -7.60 -7.09 -0.86
CA LEU A 29 -7.35 -5.64 -0.71
C LEU A 29 -8.20 -4.94 0.38
N ALA A 30 -9.47 -5.31 0.53
CA ALA A 30 -10.35 -4.76 1.57
C ALA A 30 -9.94 -5.16 3.00
N GLU A 31 -9.47 -6.39 3.17
CA GLU A 31 -8.96 -6.88 4.46
C GLU A 31 -7.60 -6.27 4.80
N VAL A 32 -6.74 -6.12 3.78
CA VAL A 32 -5.47 -5.38 3.88
C VAL A 32 -5.75 -3.96 4.33
N GLN A 33 -6.68 -3.26 3.68
CA GLN A 33 -7.06 -1.89 4.04
C GLN A 33 -7.51 -1.80 5.50
N SER A 34 -8.41 -2.68 5.94
CA SER A 34 -8.91 -2.69 7.32
C SER A 34 -7.81 -3.01 8.34
N SER A 35 -6.93 -3.95 8.01
CA SER A 35 -5.81 -4.35 8.86
C SER A 35 -4.78 -3.23 9.01
N VAL A 36 -4.43 -2.57 7.89
CA VAL A 36 -3.52 -1.42 7.89
C VAL A 36 -4.14 -0.25 8.64
N LEU A 37 -5.42 0.09 8.42
CA LEU A 37 -6.10 1.15 9.17
C LEU A 37 -6.08 0.87 10.67
N SER A 38 -6.41 -0.35 11.09
CA SER A 38 -6.38 -0.75 12.50
C SER A 38 -4.96 -0.69 13.07
N TRP A 39 -3.97 -1.10 12.28
CA TRP A 39 -2.56 -1.01 12.65
C TRP A 39 -2.10 0.44 12.81
N LEU A 40 -2.47 1.34 11.89
CA LEU A 40 -2.15 2.76 11.96
C LEU A 40 -2.81 3.47 13.15
N GLN A 41 -3.98 2.98 13.60
CA GLN A 41 -4.59 3.48 14.84
C GLN A 41 -3.81 3.07 16.10
N LEU A 42 -3.18 1.89 16.08
CA LEU A 42 -2.35 1.40 17.19
C LEU A 42 -0.94 2.01 17.17
N TYR A 43 -0.41 2.28 15.97
CA TYR A 43 0.93 2.78 15.72
C TYR A 43 0.87 4.04 14.85
N PRO A 44 0.44 5.19 15.40
CA PRO A 44 0.30 6.43 14.65
C PRO A 44 1.62 6.93 14.05
N GLU A 45 2.77 6.53 14.61
CA GLU A 45 4.08 6.83 14.02
C GLU A 45 4.28 6.19 12.64
N GLN A 46 3.57 5.10 12.34
CA GLN A 46 3.65 4.39 11.06
C GLN A 46 2.87 5.09 9.94
N VAL A 47 2.00 6.05 10.29
CA VAL A 47 1.17 6.78 9.33
C VAL A 47 2.05 7.53 8.32
N SER A 48 3.11 8.19 8.78
CA SER A 48 4.05 8.88 7.88
C SER A 48 4.68 7.90 6.89
N PHE A 49 5.15 6.75 7.34
CA PHE A 49 5.78 5.75 6.46
C PHE A 49 4.81 5.20 5.42
N VAL A 50 3.55 4.92 5.79
CA VAL A 50 2.54 4.45 4.83
C VAL A 50 2.17 5.56 3.83
N LYS A 51 2.09 6.82 4.27
CA LYS A 51 1.87 7.96 3.37
C LYS A 51 3.02 8.15 2.40
N ASP A 52 4.26 8.13 2.88
CA ASP A 52 5.45 8.21 2.05
C ASP A 52 5.48 7.08 1.03
N LEU A 53 5.20 5.84 1.44
CA LEU A 53 5.08 4.70 0.53
C LEU A 53 4.04 4.95 -0.57
N CYS A 54 2.86 5.49 -0.19
CA CYS A 54 1.81 5.77 -1.16
C CYS A 54 2.25 6.82 -2.19
N VAL A 55 2.93 7.88 -1.73
CA VAL A 55 3.48 8.92 -2.61
C VAL A 55 4.58 8.37 -3.50
N GLU A 56 5.45 7.51 -2.97
CA GLU A 56 6.51 6.87 -3.76
C GLU A 56 5.97 5.96 -4.86
N MET A 57 4.91 5.20 -4.56
CA MET A 57 4.23 4.34 -5.53
C MET A 57 3.48 5.14 -6.61
N GLN A 58 3.04 6.36 -6.30
CA GLN A 58 2.36 7.28 -7.22
C GLN A 58 3.31 8.10 -8.11
N LYS A 59 4.62 7.85 -8.06
CA LYS A 59 5.60 8.55 -8.92
C LYS A 59 5.31 8.29 -10.41
N ASP A 60 5.56 9.30 -11.25
CA ASP A 60 5.20 9.41 -12.69
C ASP A 60 5.56 8.22 -13.61
N ASN A 61 6.42 7.29 -13.17
CA ASN A 61 6.85 6.15 -13.99
C ASN A 61 6.18 4.82 -13.59
N THR A 62 5.16 4.88 -12.74
CA THR A 62 4.52 3.72 -12.14
C THR A 62 3.05 3.69 -12.52
N THR A 63 2.57 2.57 -13.06
CA THR A 63 1.15 2.36 -13.32
C THR A 63 0.54 1.67 -12.11
N ILE A 64 -0.38 2.32 -11.40
CA ILE A 64 -1.07 1.71 -10.26
C ILE A 64 -2.42 1.18 -10.73
N LEU A 65 -2.75 -0.06 -10.36
CA LEU A 65 -4.08 -0.59 -10.62
C LEU A 65 -5.15 0.22 -9.87
N PRO A 66 -6.32 0.48 -10.47
CA PRO A 66 -7.37 1.31 -9.87
C PRO A 66 -7.86 0.77 -8.52
N GLU A 67 -7.74 -0.54 -8.31
CA GLU A 67 -8.14 -1.25 -7.09
C GLU A 67 -7.21 -0.89 -5.93
N VAL A 68 -5.90 -0.89 -6.21
CA VAL A 68 -4.85 -0.47 -5.27
C VAL A 68 -4.95 1.03 -5.01
N SER A 69 -5.15 1.84 -6.06
CA SER A 69 -5.30 3.29 -5.90
C SER A 69 -6.47 3.67 -4.99
N LYS A 70 -7.59 2.93 -5.03
CA LYS A 70 -8.72 3.13 -4.12
C LYS A 70 -8.34 2.85 -2.67
N VAL A 71 -7.56 1.80 -2.43
CA VAL A 71 -7.08 1.44 -1.09
C VAL A 71 -6.09 2.49 -0.58
N MET A 72 -5.15 2.93 -1.42
CA MET A 72 -4.20 4.00 -1.10
C MET A 72 -4.88 5.30 -0.73
N ALA A 73 -5.97 5.66 -1.42
CA ALA A 73 -6.76 6.85 -1.12
C ALA A 73 -7.42 6.82 0.27
N ALA A 74 -7.53 5.65 0.91
CA ALA A 74 -8.03 5.56 2.28
C ALA A 74 -6.98 5.94 3.33
N PHE A 75 -5.70 6.04 2.96
CA PHE A 75 -4.60 6.37 3.88
C PHE A 75 -4.05 7.79 3.71
N VAL A 76 -4.41 8.50 2.64
CA VAL A 76 -3.89 9.85 2.31
C VAL A 76 -4.74 10.95 2.92
#